data_AF-A0A526YGC3-F1
#
_entry.id   AF-A0A526YGC3-F1
#
_cell.length_a   1.000
_cell.length_b   1.000
_cell.length_c   1.000
_cell.angle_alpha   90.00
_cell.angle_beta   90.00
_cell.angle_gamma   90.00
#
_symmetry.space_group_name_H-M   'P 1'
#
loop_
_entity.id
_entity.type
_entity.pdbx_description
1 polymer ?
#
loop_
_entity_poly.entity_id
_entity_poly.type
_entity_poly.pdbx_seq_one_letter_code
_entity_poly.pdbx_strand_id
1 'polypeptide(L)'
;AYPYGYASAVGDREVGFARDAGYVSAVTTRHGVLRAEHAGFLHALPRISVNGRYQSVAHIRTMLSGVTTPLANAGKMLVTI
;
A
#
# COMPACT_ATOMS: atom_id res chain seq x y z
N ALA A 1 2.75 -10.84 1.42
CA ALA A 1 3.36 -9.48 1.43
C ALA A 1 4.61 -9.52 0.56
N TYR A 2 4.77 -8.58 -0.38
CA TYR A 2 5.93 -8.61 -1.29
C TYR A 2 7.22 -8.16 -0.59
N PRO A 3 8.35 -8.87 -0.75
CA PRO A 3 9.65 -8.39 -0.32
C PRO A 3 10.01 -7.06 -1.00
N TYR A 4 10.49 -6.10 -0.22
CA TYR A 4 10.77 -4.69 -0.59
C TYR A 4 9.55 -3.88 -1.08
N GLY A 5 8.67 -4.46 -1.89
CA GLY A 5 7.31 -4.01 -2.17
C GLY A 5 7.14 -2.65 -2.85
N TYR A 6 8.23 -1.98 -3.23
CA TYR A 6 8.19 -0.65 -3.85
C TYR A 6 7.77 -0.74 -5.32
N ALA A 7 7.44 0.40 -5.94
CA ALA A 7 6.82 0.45 -7.27
C ALA A 7 7.60 -0.29 -8.39
N SER A 8 8.93 -0.30 -8.34
CA SER A 8 9.75 -1.06 -9.30
C SER A 8 10.04 -2.52 -8.90
N ALA A 9 9.63 -2.97 -7.70
CA ALA A 9 9.77 -4.35 -7.26
C ALA A 9 8.49 -5.18 -7.48
N VAL A 10 7.33 -4.54 -7.63
CA VAL A 10 6.03 -5.21 -7.75
C VAL A 10 5.25 -4.56 -8.89
N GLY A 11 5.10 -5.30 -9.99
CA GLY A 11 4.22 -4.93 -11.10
C GLY A 11 3.13 -5.98 -11.34
N ASP A 12 2.48 -5.88 -12.50
CA ASP A 12 1.40 -6.80 -12.91
C ASP A 12 1.81 -8.27 -12.81
N ARG A 13 3.08 -8.58 -13.11
CA ARG A 13 3.61 -9.95 -13.07
C ARG A 13 3.57 -10.55 -11.65
N GLU A 14 4.11 -9.85 -10.66
CA GLU A 14 4.11 -10.33 -9.27
C GLU A 14 2.70 -10.40 -8.69
N VAL A 15 1.85 -9.44 -9.05
CA VAL A 15 0.42 -9.43 -8.70
C VAL A 15 -0.30 -10.64 -9.28
N GLY A 16 -0.04 -10.98 -10.54
CA GLY A 16 -0.54 -12.18 -11.20
C GLY A 16 -0.10 -13.46 -10.48
N PHE A 17 1.18 -13.60 -10.16
CA PHE A 17 1.68 -14.76 -9.42
C PHE A 17 1.04 -14.90 -8.03
N ALA A 18 0.83 -13.81 -7.31
CA ALA A 18 0.14 -13.86 -6.02
C ALA A 18 -1.31 -14.33 -6.17
N ARG A 19 -1.99 -13.91 -7.23
CA ARG A 19 -3.35 -14.37 -7.55
C ARG A 19 -3.38 -15.85 -7.92
N ASP A 20 -2.50 -16.27 -8.83
CA ASP A 20 -2.45 -17.65 -9.35
C ASP A 20 -2.03 -18.66 -8.28
N ALA A 21 -1.21 -18.24 -7.31
CA ALA A 21 -0.87 -19.03 -6.13
C ALA A 21 -2.02 -19.17 -5.11
N GLY A 22 -3.18 -18.54 -5.36
CA GLY A 22 -4.37 -18.67 -4.52
C GLY A 22 -4.36 -17.82 -3.25
N TYR A 23 -3.49 -16.81 -3.14
CA TYR A 23 -3.56 -15.89 -2.01
C TYR A 23 -4.85 -15.08 -2.05
N VAL A 24 -5.47 -14.83 -0.89
CA VAL A 24 -6.68 -13.98 -0.79
C VAL A 24 -6.36 -12.51 -1.05
N SER A 25 -5.18 -12.06 -0.62
CA SER A 25 -4.71 -10.69 -0.82
C SER A 25 -3.20 -10.61 -0.72
N ALA A 26 -2.63 -9.50 -1.17
CA ALA A 26 -1.22 -9.18 -1.03
C ALA A 26 -1.01 -7.66 -0.92
N VAL A 27 0.09 -7.29 -0.28
CA VAL A 27 0.39 -5.90 0.12
C VAL A 27 1.76 -5.46 -0.41
N THR A 28 1.80 -4.25 -0.96
CA THR A 28 3.01 -3.53 -1.42
C THR A 28 3.59 -2.67 -0.29
N THR A 29 4.68 -1.95 -0.48
CA THR A 29 5.16 -0.90 0.46
C THR A 29 4.74 0.50 0.04
N ARG A 30 3.87 0.63 -0.98
CA ARG A 30 3.37 1.94 -1.39
C ARG A 30 2.52 2.55 -0.28
N HIS A 31 2.84 3.79 0.06
CA HIS A 31 2.25 4.50 1.19
C HIS A 31 0.79 4.82 0.90
N GLY A 32 -0.13 4.34 1.74
CA GLY A 32 -1.54 4.66 1.62
C GLY A 32 -2.45 3.93 2.60
N VAL A 33 -3.68 4.42 2.71
CA VAL A 33 -4.76 3.80 3.49
C VAL A 33 -5.65 2.93 2.59
N LEU A 34 -6.28 1.91 3.20
CA LEU A 34 -7.31 1.14 2.50
C LEU A 34 -8.53 1.99 2.21
N ARG A 35 -9.14 1.71 1.06
CA ARG A 35 -10.37 2.33 0.55
C ARG A 35 -11.19 1.28 -0.17
N ALA A 36 -12.50 1.49 -0.29
CA ALA A 36 -13.42 0.52 -0.90
C ALA A 36 -13.02 0.14 -2.33
N GLU A 37 -12.49 1.09 -3.10
CA GLU A 37 -12.04 0.91 -4.48
C GLU A 37 -10.89 -0.11 -4.60
N HIS A 38 -10.15 -0.39 -3.52
CA HIS A 38 -9.12 -1.43 -3.50
C HIS A 38 -9.68 -2.86 -3.55
N ALA A 39 -10.99 -3.05 -3.45
CA ALA A 39 -11.63 -4.35 -3.67
C ALA A 39 -11.33 -4.91 -5.08
N GLY A 40 -11.05 -4.04 -6.07
CA GLY A 40 -10.58 -4.44 -7.40
C GLY A 40 -9.09 -4.81 -7.48
N PHE A 41 -8.32 -4.59 -6.41
CA PHE A 41 -6.85 -4.68 -6.38
C PHE A 41 -6.33 -5.41 -5.13
N LEU A 42 -7.01 -6.51 -4.72
CA LEU A 42 -6.70 -7.24 -3.48
C LEU A 42 -5.25 -7.74 -3.39
N HIS A 43 -4.57 -7.94 -4.52
CA HIS A 43 -3.19 -8.39 -4.58
C HIS A 43 -2.17 -7.26 -4.70
N ALA A 44 -2.61 -6.00 -4.61
CA ALA A 44 -1.75 -4.81 -4.72
C ALA A 44 -2.08 -3.75 -3.66
N LEU A 45 -2.45 -4.17 -2.45
CA LEU A 45 -2.91 -3.26 -1.40
C LEU A 45 -1.78 -2.37 -0.85
N PRO A 46 -2.05 -1.09 -0.55
CA PRO A 46 -1.08 -0.18 0.06
C PRO A 46 -0.87 -0.48 1.54
N ARG A 47 0.19 0.10 2.14
CA ARG A 47 0.45 0.03 3.57
C ARG A 47 0.93 1.37 4.13
N ILE A 48 0.76 1.56 5.43
CA ILE A 48 1.46 2.60 6.19
C ILE A 48 2.69 1.97 6.84
N SER A 49 3.87 2.57 6.61
CA SER A 49 5.09 2.13 7.29
C SER A 49 5.16 2.75 8.69
N VAL A 50 5.11 1.91 9.71
CA VAL A 50 5.46 2.29 11.08
C VAL A 50 6.93 1.98 11.27
N ASN A 51 7.76 3.02 11.24
CA ASN A 51 9.21 2.92 11.41
C ASN A 51 9.70 3.97 12.42
N GLY A 52 10.97 3.86 12.83
CA GLY A 52 11.56 4.72 13.85
C GLY A 52 11.62 6.21 13.53
N ARG A 53 11.22 6.68 12.33
CA ARG A 53 11.20 8.11 11.99
C ARG A 53 9.98 8.86 12.56
N TYR A 54 8.87 8.16 12.84
CA TYR A 54 7.62 8.76 13.30
C TYR A 54 7.15 8.11 14.61
N GLN A 55 7.75 8.51 15.73
CA GLN A 55 7.58 7.84 17.02
C GLN A 55 6.44 8.39 17.90
N SER A 56 5.63 9.31 17.38
CA SER A 56 4.48 9.86 18.12
C SER A 56 3.17 9.24 17.62
N VAL A 57 2.24 9.00 18.54
CA VAL A 57 0.88 8.54 18.19
C VAL A 57 0.18 9.55 17.29
N ALA A 58 0.47 10.85 17.44
CA ALA A 58 -0.07 11.89 16.58
C ALA A 58 0.32 11.68 15.10
N HIS A 59 1.58 11.31 14.82
CA HIS A 59 2.01 11.00 13.45
C HIS A 59 1.26 9.80 12.86
N ILE A 60 1.07 8.73 13.66
CA ILE A 60 0.28 7.57 13.23
C ILE A 60 -1.16 7.98 12.92
N ARG A 61 -1.80 8.79 13.77
CA ARG A 61 -3.15 9.32 13.53
C ARG A 61 -3.22 10.12 12.22
N THR A 62 -2.23 10.96 11.94
CA THR A 62 -2.15 11.71 10.68
C THR A 62 -1.96 10.80 9.47
N MET A 63 -1.19 9.72 9.58
CA MET A 63 -1.09 8.75 8.49
C MET A 63 -2.39 7.98 8.26
N LEU A 64 -3.05 7.54 9.34
CA LEU A 64 -4.32 6.81 9.31
C LEU A 64 -5.49 7.67 8.80
N SER A 65 -5.44 8.99 8.93
CA SER A 65 -6.46 9.87 8.31
C SER A 65 -6.41 9.86 6.78
N GLY A 66 -5.35 9.30 6.20
CA GLY A 66 -5.15 9.23 4.76
C GLY A 66 -4.58 10.52 4.14
N VAL A 67 -4.45 11.62 4.89
CA VAL A 67 -3.98 12.92 4.36
C VAL A 67 -2.57 12.86 3.78
N THR A 68 -1.75 11.92 4.26
CA THR A 68 -0.38 11.71 3.76
C THR A 68 -0.33 10.83 2.51
N THR A 69 -1.41 10.14 2.15
CA THR A 69 -1.49 9.30 0.93
C THR A 69 -1.27 10.11 -0.36
N PRO A 70 -2.02 11.19 -0.64
CA PRO A 70 -1.83 11.95 -1.88
C PRO A 70 -0.50 12.69 -1.89
N LEU A 71 0.00 13.13 -0.72
CA LEU A 71 1.31 13.77 -0.57
C LEU A 71 2.44 12.83 -1.01
N ALA A 72 2.32 11.53 -0.72
CA ALA A 72 3.31 10.52 -1.09
C ALA A 72 3.13 9.95 -2.51
N ASN A 73 2.01 10.23 -3.20
CA ASN A 73 1.64 9.57 -4.46
C ASN A 73 1.20 10.54 -5.57
N ALA A 74 1.83 11.72 -5.66
CA ALA A 74 1.56 12.71 -6.69
C ALA A 74 0.06 13.08 -6.82
N GLY A 75 -0.61 13.25 -5.67
CA GLY A 75 -2.04 13.62 -5.60
C GLY A 75 -3.00 12.43 -5.66
N LYS A 76 -2.52 11.20 -5.87
CA LYS A 76 -3.39 10.02 -5.96
C LYS A 76 -3.85 9.54 -4.59
N MET A 77 -5.16 9.35 -4.44
CA MET A 77 -5.77 8.76 -3.24
C MET A 77 -5.88 7.24 -3.31
N LEU A 78 -6.10 6.69 -4.51
CA LEU A 78 -6.13 5.26 -4.77
C LEU A 78 -4.72 4.82 -5.18
N VAL A 79 -4.10 3.98 -4.36
CA VAL A 79 -2.70 3.57 -4.53
C VAL A 79 -2.65 2.06 -4.74
N THR A 80 -2.31 1.67 -5.96
CA THR A 80 -2.15 0.29 -6.41
C THR A 80 -0.71 0.07 -6.86
N ILE A 81 -0.43 -0.88 -7.76
CA ILE A 81 0.81 -0.86 -8.56
C ILE A 81 0.91 0.41 -9.40
#